data_AF-A0A258ZHE0-F1
#
_entry.id   AF-A0A258ZHE0-F1
#
_cell.length_a   1.000
_cell.length_b   1.000
_cell.length_c   1.000
_cell.angle_alpha   90.00
_cell.angle_beta   90.00
_cell.angle_gamma   90.00
#
_symmetry.space_group_name_H-M   'P 1'
#
loop_
_entity.id
_entity.type
_entity.pdbx_description
1 polymer ?
#
loop_
_entity_poly.entity_id
_entity_poly.type
_entity_poly.pdbx_seq_one_letter_code
_entity_poly.pdbx_strand_id
1 'polypeptide(L)'
;MPRTCRDGKAPPHCCSAAMPCTRKWLHNASISSPAPASISRYSGWTKKRRKTMNDLMQPLPGLDVWHPATQQAVFRRLLDCYSHPGRVEACGDTDRAPLTALLATLLDAETSLADPHHLIKAGDWPKLEVRSGTAEHAAFVVANGTLAADFTPRLGTLESPEQSATLLLLVNSLVNPLGNEQARSGGQCLNLKLSGPGIPGTLKLAVSGLHPGWLSARADWVAVFPLGVDLILCDSRGFTALPRTTHIELEVC
;
A
#
# COMPACT_ATOMS: atom_id res chain seq x y z
N MET A 1 -2.04 -19.28 54.55
CA MET A 1 -2.25 -20.75 54.60
C MET A 1 -2.85 -21.20 53.26
N PRO A 2 -2.16 -22.05 52.48
CA PRO A 2 -2.71 -22.65 51.26
C PRO A 2 -3.50 -23.94 51.59
N ARG A 3 -4.30 -24.44 50.64
CA ARG A 3 -4.71 -25.85 50.59
C ARG A 3 -4.35 -26.44 49.23
N THR A 4 -3.82 -27.66 49.27
CA THR A 4 -3.24 -28.42 48.16
C THR A 4 -4.08 -29.69 47.89
N CYS A 5 -3.57 -30.51 46.96
CA CYS A 5 -3.93 -31.91 46.64
C CYS A 5 -4.92 -32.12 45.47
N ARG A 6 -4.72 -33.10 44.56
CA ARG A 6 -3.57 -34.01 44.33
C ARG A 6 -3.64 -34.67 42.92
N ASP A 7 -2.45 -34.97 42.37
CA ASP A 7 -1.98 -36.16 41.62
C ASP A 7 -2.86 -36.93 40.61
N GLY A 8 -2.24 -37.33 39.47
CA GLY A 8 -2.69 -38.47 38.63
C GLY A 8 -2.00 -38.59 37.26
N LYS A 9 -1.22 -39.66 37.01
CA LYS A 9 -0.49 -39.92 35.74
C LYS A 9 -1.25 -40.87 34.78
N ALA A 10 -0.89 -40.86 33.50
CA ALA A 10 -1.30 -41.80 32.43
C ALA A 10 -0.19 -42.86 32.12
N PRO A 11 -0.20 -43.66 31.02
CA PRO A 11 -1.25 -44.37 30.24
C PRO A 11 -0.98 -45.92 30.37
N PRO A 12 -0.79 -46.82 29.36
CA PRO A 12 -1.26 -47.01 27.96
C PRO A 12 -1.76 -48.48 27.64
N HIS A 13 -1.78 -48.89 26.35
CA HIS A 13 -1.87 -50.27 25.77
C HIS A 13 -3.26 -50.97 25.68
N CYS A 14 -3.57 -51.88 24.73
CA CYS A 14 -3.07 -52.21 23.36
C CYS A 14 -4.04 -53.24 22.68
N CYS A 15 -3.70 -53.73 21.47
CA CYS A 15 -4.15 -54.96 20.76
C CYS A 15 -5.50 -54.95 19.98
N SER A 16 -5.71 -55.79 18.94
CA SER A 16 -4.82 -56.43 17.92
C SER A 16 -5.66 -57.26 16.91
N ALA A 17 -5.06 -57.70 15.79
CA ALA A 17 -5.40 -58.88 14.95
C ALA A 17 -6.72 -58.86 14.11
N ALA A 18 -6.86 -59.60 12.98
CA ALA A 18 -5.91 -60.22 12.03
C ALA A 18 -6.61 -60.65 10.71
N MET A 19 -5.81 -61.00 9.67
CA MET A 19 -6.15 -61.68 8.39
C MET A 19 -6.64 -63.16 8.59
N PRO A 20 -6.98 -64.04 7.60
CA PRO A 20 -6.58 -64.08 6.16
C PRO A 20 -7.49 -64.80 5.09
N CYS A 21 -6.93 -64.98 3.88
CA CYS A 21 -6.97 -66.20 3.01
C CYS A 21 -8.07 -66.50 1.93
N THR A 22 -7.76 -66.10 0.68
CA THR A 22 -7.68 -66.93 -0.57
C THR A 22 -8.88 -67.66 -1.24
N ARG A 23 -8.74 -67.74 -2.60
CA ARG A 23 -9.34 -68.66 -3.62
C ARG A 23 -10.75 -68.35 -4.17
N LYS A 24 -11.11 -68.72 -5.41
CA LYS A 24 -10.41 -68.89 -6.73
C LYS A 24 -11.50 -69.25 -7.79
N TRP A 25 -11.25 -69.02 -9.10
CA TRP A 25 -12.01 -69.55 -10.27
C TRP A 25 -13.41 -68.93 -10.51
N LEU A 26 -13.99 -68.88 -11.73
CA LEU A 26 -13.57 -69.37 -13.06
C LEU A 26 -14.28 -68.59 -14.22
N HIS A 27 -13.81 -68.86 -15.44
CA HIS A 27 -14.42 -68.67 -16.77
C HIS A 27 -14.17 -67.40 -17.61
N ASN A 28 -14.26 -67.67 -18.92
CA ASN A 28 -13.54 -67.06 -20.04
C ASN A 28 -14.56 -66.51 -21.06
N ALA A 29 -14.06 -65.88 -22.13
CA ALA A 29 -14.81 -65.36 -23.30
C ALA A 29 -15.57 -64.02 -23.08
N SER A 30 -15.69 -63.13 -24.08
CA SER A 30 -14.95 -62.97 -25.35
C SER A 30 -15.32 -61.65 -26.04
N ILE A 31 -14.34 -61.01 -26.69
CA ILE A 31 -14.50 -60.11 -27.86
C ILE A 31 -15.45 -58.89 -27.70
N SER A 32 -14.86 -57.70 -27.58
CA SER A 32 -14.94 -56.63 -28.62
C SER A 32 -14.29 -55.34 -28.12
N SER A 33 -13.45 -54.70 -28.94
CA SER A 33 -12.81 -53.42 -28.62
C SER A 33 -13.67 -52.25 -29.10
N PRO A 34 -14.07 -51.30 -28.23
CA PRO A 34 -14.48 -49.96 -28.63
C PRO A 34 -13.26 -49.05 -28.86
N ALA A 35 -13.43 -48.01 -29.68
CA ALA A 35 -12.38 -47.08 -30.07
C ALA A 35 -11.81 -46.26 -28.89
N PRO A 36 -10.54 -45.77 -28.98
CA PRO A 36 -9.96 -44.94 -27.93
C PRO A 36 -10.71 -43.63 -27.75
N ALA A 37 -11.16 -43.36 -26.53
CA ALA A 37 -11.81 -42.11 -26.17
C ALA A 37 -10.86 -40.91 -26.39
N SER A 38 -11.37 -39.86 -27.02
CA SER A 38 -10.60 -38.65 -27.28
C SER A 38 -10.21 -37.94 -25.99
N ILE A 39 -8.92 -37.68 -25.83
CA ILE A 39 -8.40 -36.86 -24.72
C ILE A 39 -8.93 -35.43 -24.88
N SER A 40 -9.92 -35.09 -24.07
CA SER A 40 -10.44 -33.73 -23.94
C SER A 40 -9.33 -32.82 -23.42
N ARG A 41 -8.93 -31.84 -24.23
CA ARG A 41 -7.87 -30.89 -23.86
C ARG A 41 -8.41 -29.95 -22.79
N TYR A 42 -7.71 -29.85 -21.67
CA TYR A 42 -7.96 -28.83 -20.64
C TYR A 42 -7.86 -27.42 -21.23
N SER A 43 -9.00 -26.83 -21.59
CA SER A 43 -9.15 -25.44 -22.04
C SER A 43 -9.65 -24.55 -20.90
N GLY A 44 -8.88 -24.53 -19.80
CA GLY A 44 -9.21 -23.83 -18.54
C GLY A 44 -8.61 -22.43 -18.38
N TRP A 45 -8.07 -21.80 -19.44
CA TRP A 45 -7.58 -20.42 -19.37
C TRP A 45 -8.75 -19.43 -19.44
N THR A 46 -9.43 -19.24 -18.31
CA THR A 46 -10.37 -18.14 -18.15
C THR A 46 -9.61 -16.82 -18.29
N LYS A 47 -9.93 -16.02 -19.32
CA LYS A 47 -9.42 -14.66 -19.46
C LYS A 47 -9.73 -13.90 -18.17
N LYS A 48 -8.71 -13.54 -17.38
CA LYS A 48 -8.85 -12.63 -16.23
C LYS A 48 -9.64 -11.42 -16.70
N ARG A 49 -10.82 -11.22 -16.11
CA ARG A 49 -11.70 -10.08 -16.39
C ARG A 49 -10.86 -8.81 -16.23
N ARG A 50 -10.75 -7.99 -17.28
CA ARG A 50 -10.21 -6.64 -17.10
C ARG A 50 -11.13 -5.93 -16.11
N LYS A 51 -10.56 -5.48 -14.98
CA LYS A 51 -11.28 -4.62 -14.04
C LYS A 51 -11.82 -3.43 -14.81
N THR A 52 -13.11 -3.16 -14.66
CA THR A 52 -13.75 -1.96 -15.18
C THR A 52 -13.33 -0.76 -14.34
N MET A 53 -13.52 0.46 -14.85
CA MET A 53 -13.25 1.68 -14.08
C MET A 53 -14.05 1.71 -12.76
N ASN A 54 -15.21 1.05 -12.74
CA ASN A 54 -16.07 0.87 -11.56
C ASN A 54 -15.47 -0.07 -10.49
N ASP A 55 -14.62 -1.04 -10.88
CA ASP A 55 -13.91 -1.93 -9.95
C ASP A 55 -12.73 -1.24 -9.24
N LEU A 56 -12.33 -0.06 -9.70
CA LEU A 56 -11.29 0.78 -9.07
C LEU A 56 -11.88 1.71 -7.99
N MET A 57 -13.21 1.90 -7.96
CA MET A 57 -13.91 2.77 -7.00
C MET A 57 -14.72 1.98 -5.95
N GLN A 58 -14.52 0.66 -5.82
CA GLN A 58 -15.12 -0.08 -4.69
C GLN A 58 -14.58 0.48 -3.37
N PRO A 59 -15.41 0.79 -2.36
CA PRO A 59 -14.92 1.24 -1.06
C PRO A 59 -13.97 0.19 -0.45
N LEU A 60 -13.02 0.64 0.37
CA LEU A 60 -12.19 -0.31 1.13
C LEU A 60 -13.11 -1.19 2.01
N PRO A 61 -12.73 -2.43 2.36
CA PRO A 61 -13.51 -3.26 3.27
C PRO A 61 -13.82 -2.49 4.56
N GLY A 62 -15.04 -2.51 5.09
CA GLY A 62 -15.46 -1.73 6.27
C GLY A 62 -14.92 -2.24 7.61
N LEU A 63 -13.62 -2.51 7.69
CA LEU A 63 -12.91 -3.12 8.82
C LEU A 63 -12.06 -2.06 9.56
N ASP A 64 -11.22 -2.45 10.51
CA ASP A 64 -10.19 -1.57 11.07
C ASP A 64 -9.06 -1.31 10.04
N VAL A 65 -8.29 -0.23 10.21
CA VAL A 65 -7.09 0.09 9.40
C VAL A 65 -5.97 -0.94 9.61
N TRP A 66 -5.89 -1.50 10.83
CA TRP A 66 -4.91 -2.52 11.23
C TRP A 66 -5.24 -3.93 10.72
N HIS A 67 -6.36 -4.11 10.00
CA HIS A 67 -6.74 -5.42 9.47
C HIS A 67 -6.01 -5.71 8.14
N PRO A 68 -5.41 -6.91 7.93
CA PRO A 68 -4.62 -7.22 6.73
C PRO A 68 -5.32 -6.98 5.39
N ALA A 69 -6.63 -7.29 5.31
CA ALA A 69 -7.41 -7.02 4.10
C ALA A 69 -7.56 -5.51 3.78
N THR A 70 -7.49 -4.65 4.80
CA THR A 70 -7.49 -3.19 4.64
C THR A 70 -6.13 -2.72 4.13
N GLN A 71 -5.05 -3.10 4.81
CA GLN A 71 -3.67 -2.75 4.44
C GLN A 71 -3.39 -3.18 2.99
N GLN A 72 -3.74 -4.42 2.64
CA GLN A 72 -3.60 -4.97 1.29
C GLN A 72 -4.42 -4.17 0.23
N ALA A 73 -5.57 -3.62 0.61
CA ALA A 73 -6.39 -2.79 -0.28
C ALA A 73 -5.84 -1.36 -0.44
N VAL A 74 -5.35 -0.74 0.65
CA VAL A 74 -4.63 0.54 0.64
C VAL A 74 -3.35 0.42 -0.21
N PHE A 75 -2.57 -0.64 -0.02
CA PHE A 75 -1.34 -0.91 -0.77
C PHE A 75 -1.59 -0.94 -2.28
N ARG A 76 -2.67 -1.59 -2.73
CA ARG A 76 -3.03 -1.59 -4.16
C ARG A 76 -3.36 -0.19 -4.69
N ARG A 77 -4.10 0.63 -3.93
CA ARG A 77 -4.38 2.02 -4.32
C ARG A 77 -3.11 2.86 -4.36
N LEU A 78 -2.21 2.68 -3.40
CA LEU A 78 -0.91 3.35 -3.40
C LEU A 78 -0.05 2.93 -4.60
N LEU A 79 -0.02 1.64 -4.96
CA LEU A 79 0.62 1.17 -6.20
C LEU A 79 -0.04 1.79 -7.44
N ASP A 80 -1.37 1.94 -7.48
CA ASP A 80 -2.06 2.62 -8.57
C ASP A 80 -1.67 4.12 -8.66
N CYS A 81 -1.46 4.81 -7.52
CA CYS A 81 -0.91 6.17 -7.46
C CYS A 81 0.55 6.24 -7.94
N TYR A 82 1.43 5.34 -7.51
CA TYR A 82 2.82 5.29 -7.97
C TYR A 82 2.92 4.96 -9.47
N SER A 83 2.00 4.14 -9.99
CA SER A 83 1.93 3.77 -11.42
C SER A 83 1.33 4.87 -12.31
N HIS A 84 0.55 5.79 -11.72
CA HIS A 84 -0.08 6.91 -12.40
C HIS A 84 0.10 8.19 -11.56
N PRO A 85 1.30 8.77 -11.49
CA PRO A 85 1.61 9.84 -10.54
C PRO A 85 0.66 11.04 -10.63
N GLY A 86 0.27 11.56 -9.46
CA GLY A 86 -0.75 12.61 -9.34
C GLY A 86 -2.20 12.14 -9.42
N ARG A 87 -2.48 10.86 -9.70
CA ARG A 87 -3.80 10.27 -9.50
C ARG A 87 -4.11 10.21 -8.01
N VAL A 88 -5.22 10.84 -7.61
CA VAL A 88 -5.73 10.81 -6.23
C VAL A 88 -6.60 9.57 -6.03
N GLU A 89 -6.32 8.80 -5.00
CA GLU A 89 -7.14 7.67 -4.54
C GLU A 89 -7.74 7.99 -3.18
N ALA A 90 -9.04 7.68 -3.00
CA ALA A 90 -9.70 7.85 -1.70
C ALA A 90 -9.20 6.80 -0.68
N CYS A 91 -9.44 7.02 0.61
CA CYS A 91 -9.16 6.05 1.67
C CYS A 91 -10.39 5.22 2.11
N GLY A 92 -11.50 5.30 1.35
CA GLY A 92 -12.77 4.67 1.75
C GLY A 92 -13.55 5.54 2.74
N ASP A 93 -14.46 4.92 3.50
CA ASP A 93 -15.38 5.64 4.39
C ASP A 93 -14.68 6.33 5.58
N THR A 94 -15.35 7.33 6.13
CA THR A 94 -14.79 8.44 6.93
C THR A 94 -14.09 8.08 8.24
N ASP A 95 -14.28 6.86 8.76
CA ASP A 95 -13.70 6.44 10.05
C ASP A 95 -12.19 6.18 9.96
N ARG A 96 -11.63 6.18 8.74
CA ARG A 96 -10.24 5.86 8.46
C ARG A 96 -9.45 7.11 8.13
N ALA A 97 -8.65 7.58 9.08
CA ALA A 97 -7.65 8.62 8.82
C ALA A 97 -6.67 8.13 7.74
N PRO A 98 -6.57 8.78 6.57
CA PRO A 98 -5.74 8.29 5.46
C PRO A 98 -4.26 8.14 5.82
N LEU A 99 -3.74 9.03 6.69
CA LEU A 99 -2.42 8.89 7.28
C LEU A 99 -2.24 7.56 8.03
N THR A 100 -3.08 7.26 9.02
CA THR A 100 -2.96 6.01 9.80
C THR A 100 -3.10 4.78 8.89
N ALA A 101 -3.96 4.83 7.88
CA ALA A 101 -4.11 3.75 6.91
C ALA A 101 -2.86 3.54 6.03
N LEU A 102 -2.21 4.62 5.58
CA LEU A 102 -0.93 4.54 4.87
C LEU A 102 0.19 4.01 5.76
N LEU A 103 0.34 4.54 6.97
CA LEU A 103 1.38 4.12 7.91
C LEU A 103 1.22 2.65 8.32
N ALA A 104 0.00 2.22 8.65
CA ALA A 104 -0.31 0.82 8.94
C ALA A 104 -0.09 -0.12 7.73
N THR A 105 0.06 0.42 6.51
CA THR A 105 0.29 -0.35 5.28
C THR A 105 1.77 -0.38 4.86
N LEU A 106 2.52 0.68 5.19
CA LEU A 106 3.89 0.89 4.73
C LEU A 106 4.96 0.52 5.76
N LEU A 107 4.61 0.49 7.04
CA LEU A 107 5.57 0.37 8.13
C LEU A 107 5.55 -1.02 8.76
N ASP A 108 6.75 -1.42 9.17
CA ASP A 108 7.05 -2.62 9.94
C ASP A 108 8.31 -2.39 10.80
N ALA A 109 8.74 -3.43 11.53
CA ALA A 109 9.93 -3.40 12.39
C ALA A 109 11.27 -3.24 11.65
N GLU A 110 11.33 -3.44 10.33
CA GLU A 110 12.52 -3.25 9.49
C GLU A 110 12.63 -1.80 8.98
N THR A 111 11.52 -1.07 8.89
CA THR A 111 11.48 0.36 8.53
C THR A 111 11.88 1.32 9.68
N SER A 112 12.06 2.60 9.35
CA SER A 112 12.22 3.69 10.33
C SER A 112 11.37 4.90 9.98
N LEU A 113 10.86 5.60 11.01
CA LEU A 113 9.89 6.69 10.90
C LEU A 113 10.33 7.92 11.70
N ALA A 114 10.19 9.10 11.09
CA ALA A 114 10.25 10.39 11.77
C ALA A 114 8.91 11.13 11.67
N ASP A 115 8.54 11.86 12.73
CA ASP A 115 7.35 12.72 12.81
C ASP A 115 7.72 14.03 13.54
N PRO A 116 8.53 14.91 12.91
CA PRO A 116 9.00 16.16 13.53
C PRO A 116 7.86 17.11 13.92
N HIS A 117 6.65 16.90 13.38
CA HIS A 117 5.48 17.75 13.60
C HIS A 117 4.42 17.13 14.53
N HIS A 118 4.69 15.96 15.10
CA HIS A 118 3.80 15.24 16.03
C HIS A 118 2.37 15.02 15.49
N LEU A 119 2.27 14.66 14.21
CA LEU A 119 1.02 14.47 13.49
C LEU A 119 0.41 13.07 13.71
N ILE A 120 1.22 12.10 14.14
CA ILE A 120 0.79 10.74 14.43
C ILE A 120 0.21 10.68 15.85
N LYS A 121 -0.99 10.12 15.99
CA LYS A 121 -1.63 9.94 17.29
C LYS A 121 -0.76 9.07 18.20
N ALA A 122 -0.57 9.51 19.45
CA ALA A 122 0.24 8.78 20.44
C ALA A 122 -0.15 7.29 20.60
N GLY A 123 -1.44 6.97 20.48
CA GLY A 123 -1.95 5.59 20.56
C GLY A 123 -1.78 4.72 19.31
N ASP A 124 -1.35 5.29 18.17
CA ASP A 124 -1.05 4.53 16.95
C ASP A 124 0.42 4.07 16.93
N TRP A 125 1.35 4.81 17.54
CA TRP A 125 2.79 4.49 17.56
C TRP A 125 3.12 3.05 17.97
N PRO A 126 2.57 2.47 19.07
CA PRO A 126 2.88 1.09 19.45
C PRO A 126 2.43 0.04 18.45
N LYS A 127 1.48 0.36 17.56
CA LYS A 127 0.92 -0.54 16.55
C LYS A 127 1.66 -0.48 15.20
N LEU A 128 2.47 0.56 14.98
CA LEU A 128 3.29 0.70 13.78
C LEU A 128 4.54 -0.20 13.82
N GLU A 129 4.91 -0.70 15.01
CA GLU A 129 6.08 -1.57 15.27
C GLU A 129 7.44 -1.03 14.75
N VAL A 130 7.47 0.25 14.36
CA VAL A 130 8.55 0.90 13.62
C VAL A 130 9.65 1.47 14.53
N ARG A 131 10.87 1.59 14.00
CA ARG A 131 11.95 2.32 14.68
C ARG A 131 11.81 3.83 14.51
N SER A 132 11.69 4.58 15.61
CA SER A 132 11.75 6.06 15.57
C SER A 132 13.14 6.54 15.09
N GLY A 133 13.17 7.65 14.34
CA GLY A 133 14.39 8.31 13.89
C GLY A 133 14.20 9.81 13.64
N THR A 134 15.24 10.49 13.16
CA THR A 134 15.18 11.89 12.72
C THR A 134 14.86 11.98 11.22
N ALA A 135 14.38 13.15 10.77
CA ALA A 135 13.90 13.33 9.40
C ALA A 135 15.00 13.16 8.32
N GLU A 136 16.26 13.37 8.70
CA GLU A 136 17.46 13.23 7.85
C GLU A 136 17.87 11.77 7.64
N HIS A 137 17.34 10.84 8.44
CA HIS A 137 17.82 9.46 8.53
C HIS A 137 16.74 8.38 8.46
N ALA A 138 15.47 8.75 8.67
CA ALA A 138 14.35 7.82 8.59
C ALA A 138 14.02 7.41 7.13
N ALA A 139 13.53 6.17 6.95
CA ALA A 139 13.04 5.69 5.66
C ALA A 139 11.68 6.32 5.30
N PHE A 140 10.89 6.69 6.31
CA PHE A 140 9.63 7.42 6.16
C PHE A 140 9.65 8.68 7.04
N VAL A 141 9.13 9.79 6.53
CA VAL A 141 8.95 11.02 7.30
C VAL A 141 7.52 11.52 7.14
N VAL A 142 6.82 11.74 8.24
CA VAL A 142 5.50 12.38 8.27
C VAL A 142 5.71 13.86 8.61
N ALA A 143 5.24 14.75 7.74
CA ALA A 143 5.45 16.19 7.92
C ALA A 143 4.21 17.01 7.55
N ASN A 144 4.11 18.20 8.13
CA ASN A 144 3.04 19.13 7.84
C ASN A 144 3.34 19.88 6.54
N GLY A 145 2.63 19.53 5.46
CA GLY A 145 2.79 20.14 4.15
C GLY A 145 2.47 21.63 4.12
N THR A 146 1.72 22.16 5.10
CA THR A 146 1.42 23.60 5.21
C THR A 146 2.61 24.45 5.68
N LEU A 147 3.62 23.82 6.29
CA LEU A 147 4.84 24.48 6.75
C LEU A 147 5.92 24.39 5.67
N ALA A 148 6.91 25.28 5.72
CA ALA A 148 8.09 25.16 4.87
C ALA A 148 8.90 23.91 5.21
N ALA A 149 9.57 23.32 4.22
CA ALA A 149 10.54 22.26 4.45
C ALA A 149 11.73 22.82 5.27
N ASP A 150 12.03 22.19 6.40
CA ASP A 150 13.00 22.62 7.39
C ASP A 150 14.14 21.61 7.64
N PHE A 151 14.08 20.44 6.99
CA PHE A 151 15.10 19.39 7.02
C PHE A 151 15.50 18.95 5.60
N THR A 152 16.65 18.27 5.47
CA THR A 152 17.03 17.53 4.25
C THR A 152 16.93 16.03 4.52
N PRO A 153 16.04 15.29 3.83
CA PRO A 153 15.85 13.86 4.04
C PRO A 153 17.01 13.03 3.48
N ARG A 154 17.07 11.75 3.85
CA ARG A 154 17.96 10.77 3.22
C ARG A 154 17.62 10.64 1.73
N LEU A 155 18.57 10.92 0.83
CA LEU A 155 18.36 10.88 -0.63
C LEU A 155 18.72 9.52 -1.30
N GLY A 156 19.22 8.56 -0.52
CA GLY A 156 19.86 7.34 -1.04
C GLY A 156 21.29 7.60 -1.53
N THR A 157 21.90 6.59 -2.16
CA THR A 157 23.19 6.73 -2.88
C THR A 157 23.03 6.28 -4.34
N LEU A 158 24.11 6.32 -5.14
CA LEU A 158 24.09 5.80 -6.51
C LEU A 158 23.96 4.26 -6.55
N GLU A 159 24.55 3.59 -5.55
CA GLU A 159 24.58 2.14 -5.38
C GLU A 159 23.31 1.62 -4.69
N SER A 160 22.63 2.49 -3.93
CA SER A 160 21.42 2.15 -3.15
C SER A 160 20.40 3.29 -3.14
N PRO A 161 19.85 3.68 -4.31
CA PRO A 161 18.86 4.76 -4.41
C PRO A 161 17.53 4.42 -3.76
N GLU A 162 17.22 3.13 -3.56
CA GLU A 162 16.04 2.64 -2.85
C GLU A 162 16.06 2.92 -1.34
N GLN A 163 17.24 3.22 -0.77
CA GLN A 163 17.36 3.57 0.66
C GLN A 163 16.96 5.01 0.97
N SER A 164 16.60 5.80 -0.03
CA SER A 164 15.98 7.12 0.09
C SER A 164 14.76 7.15 1.02
N ALA A 165 14.48 8.31 1.61
CA ALA A 165 13.24 8.54 2.33
C ALA A 165 12.02 8.65 1.40
N THR A 166 10.87 8.20 1.88
CA THR A 166 9.54 8.55 1.36
C THR A 166 8.89 9.57 2.31
N LEU A 167 8.45 10.72 1.79
CA LEU A 167 7.84 11.78 2.60
C LEU A 167 6.32 11.73 2.50
N LEU A 168 5.64 11.58 3.64
CA LEU A 168 4.19 11.70 3.76
C LEU A 168 3.84 13.12 4.19
N LEU A 169 3.45 13.96 3.23
CA LEU A 169 3.10 15.37 3.48
C LEU A 169 1.59 15.51 3.68
N LEU A 170 1.18 15.95 4.86
CA LEU A 170 -0.23 16.25 5.15
C LEU A 170 -0.59 17.61 4.53
N VAL A 171 -1.64 17.62 3.72
CA VAL A 171 -2.16 18.80 3.03
C VAL A 171 -3.66 18.98 3.32
N ASN A 172 -4.20 20.18 3.08
CA ASN A 172 -5.59 20.49 3.42
C ASN A 172 -6.59 19.79 2.47
N SER A 173 -6.26 19.71 1.18
CA SER A 173 -7.09 19.05 0.17
C SER A 173 -6.32 18.71 -1.09
N LEU A 174 -6.60 17.52 -1.64
CA LEU A 174 -6.21 17.08 -2.97
C LEU A 174 -7.42 17.10 -3.90
N VAL A 175 -7.30 17.75 -5.06
CA VAL A 175 -8.32 17.75 -6.11
C VAL A 175 -7.70 17.37 -7.44
N ASN A 176 -8.19 16.27 -8.02
CA ASN A 176 -7.93 15.94 -9.42
C ASN A 176 -9.02 16.60 -10.29
N PRO A 177 -8.70 17.55 -11.19
CA PRO A 177 -9.66 18.25 -12.04
C PRO A 177 -10.36 17.36 -13.09
N LEU A 178 -10.09 16.04 -13.14
CA LEU A 178 -10.95 15.07 -13.82
C LEU A 178 -12.26 14.77 -13.06
N GLY A 179 -12.40 15.23 -11.81
CA GLY A 179 -13.63 15.18 -11.02
C GLY A 179 -14.31 16.55 -10.90
N ASN A 180 -15.64 16.53 -10.73
CA ASN A 180 -16.49 17.71 -10.63
C ASN A 180 -16.31 18.53 -9.32
N GLU A 181 -15.36 18.15 -8.46
CA GLU A 181 -15.17 18.76 -7.14
C GLU A 181 -14.31 20.02 -7.26
N GLN A 182 -14.87 21.19 -6.93
CA GLN A 182 -14.07 22.41 -6.78
C GLN A 182 -13.16 22.30 -5.55
N ALA A 183 -11.94 22.84 -5.67
CA ALA A 183 -11.07 23.07 -4.53
C ALA A 183 -11.80 23.91 -3.46
N ARG A 184 -11.79 23.45 -2.22
CA ARG A 184 -12.49 24.14 -1.12
C ARG A 184 -11.79 25.45 -0.78
N SER A 185 -12.52 26.55 -0.85
CA SER A 185 -12.05 27.90 -0.53
C SER A 185 -11.53 27.98 0.91
N GLY A 186 -10.23 28.24 1.08
CA GLY A 186 -9.60 28.33 2.40
C GLY A 186 -8.11 28.03 2.42
N GLY A 187 -7.32 28.77 1.65
CA GLY A 187 -5.85 28.65 1.62
C GLY A 187 -5.26 28.91 0.23
N GLN A 188 -3.92 29.04 0.15
CA GLN A 188 -3.23 28.96 -1.14
C GLN A 188 -3.39 27.55 -1.71
N CYS A 189 -3.87 27.48 -2.95
CA CYS A 189 -3.98 26.26 -3.73
C CYS A 189 -2.92 26.30 -4.83
N LEU A 190 -2.01 25.34 -4.84
CA LEU A 190 -0.99 25.19 -5.88
C LEU A 190 -1.57 24.30 -6.99
N ASN A 191 -1.60 24.82 -8.22
CA ASN A 191 -1.90 24.03 -9.39
C ASN A 191 -0.59 23.44 -9.93
N LEU A 192 -0.48 22.12 -9.87
CA LEU A 192 0.68 21.38 -10.34
C LEU A 192 0.38 20.79 -11.70
N LYS A 193 1.25 21.05 -12.68
CA LYS A 193 1.27 20.36 -13.97
C LYS A 193 2.35 19.28 -13.89
N LEU A 194 1.93 18.03 -14.03
CA LEU A 194 2.72 16.83 -13.80
C LEU A 194 3.00 16.12 -15.12
N SER A 195 4.22 15.61 -15.31
CA SER A 195 4.59 14.76 -16.44
C SER A 195 5.67 13.75 -16.07
N GLY A 196 5.93 12.78 -16.95
CA GLY A 196 6.90 11.70 -16.72
C GLY A 196 6.30 10.29 -16.82
N PRO A 197 7.01 9.25 -16.35
CA PRO A 197 6.53 7.87 -16.39
C PRO A 197 5.17 7.70 -15.71
N GLY A 198 4.27 6.94 -16.33
CA GLY A 198 2.91 6.72 -15.82
C GLY A 198 1.89 7.82 -16.17
N ILE A 199 2.32 8.97 -16.71
CA ILE A 199 1.44 10.08 -17.12
C ILE A 199 1.37 10.17 -18.66
N PRO A 200 0.21 9.91 -19.29
CA PRO A 200 0.01 10.16 -20.72
C PRO A 200 0.02 11.67 -21.02
N GLY A 201 1.17 12.21 -21.42
CA GLY A 201 1.33 13.64 -21.69
C GLY A 201 1.48 14.45 -20.40
N THR A 202 0.41 15.10 -19.96
CA THR A 202 0.41 15.94 -18.75
C THR A 202 -0.86 15.76 -17.93
N LEU A 203 -0.75 15.70 -16.61
CA LEU A 203 -1.87 15.69 -15.67
C LEU A 203 -1.82 16.93 -14.78
N LYS A 204 -2.98 17.53 -14.49
CA LYS A 204 -3.10 18.63 -13.53
C LYS A 204 -3.51 18.08 -12.17
N LEU A 205 -2.95 18.62 -11.09
CA LEU A 205 -3.29 18.29 -9.71
C LEU A 205 -3.38 19.60 -8.91
N ALA A 206 -4.52 19.87 -8.29
CA ALA A 206 -4.69 21.02 -7.39
C ALA A 206 -4.46 20.57 -5.93
N VAL A 207 -3.55 21.25 -5.24
CA VAL A 207 -3.18 20.94 -3.85
C VAL A 207 -3.35 22.17 -2.97
N SER A 208 -4.29 22.12 -2.03
CA SER A 208 -4.48 23.17 -1.02
C SER A 208 -3.68 22.83 0.24
N GLY A 209 -3.00 23.82 0.80
CA GLY A 209 -2.19 23.64 2.02
C GLY A 209 -0.88 22.89 1.80
N LEU A 210 -0.30 22.97 0.59
CA LEU A 210 1.10 22.62 0.35
C LEU A 210 1.92 23.91 0.24
N HIS A 211 2.91 24.08 1.10
CA HIS A 211 3.85 25.18 1.04
C HIS A 211 4.80 25.00 -0.17
N PRO A 212 4.98 26.01 -1.04
CA PRO A 212 5.75 25.85 -2.28
C PRO A 212 7.22 25.48 -2.03
N GLY A 213 7.78 25.80 -0.86
CA GLY A 213 9.12 25.37 -0.45
C GLY A 213 9.35 23.85 -0.49
N TRP A 214 8.33 23.01 -0.33
CA TRP A 214 8.46 21.55 -0.53
C TRP A 214 8.78 21.18 -1.97
N LEU A 215 8.24 21.93 -2.94
CA LEU A 215 8.47 21.69 -4.36
C LEU A 215 9.85 22.18 -4.79
N SER A 216 10.28 23.34 -4.27
CA SER A 216 11.65 23.83 -4.43
C SER A 216 12.68 22.86 -3.86
N ALA A 217 12.52 22.46 -2.59
CA ALA A 217 13.43 21.52 -1.95
C ALA A 217 13.45 20.15 -2.64
N ARG A 218 12.29 19.63 -3.07
CA ARG A 218 12.24 18.41 -3.89
C ARG A 218 13.00 18.56 -5.21
N ALA A 219 12.91 19.70 -5.89
CA ALA A 219 13.63 19.91 -7.15
C ALA A 219 15.15 19.77 -6.96
N ASP A 220 15.69 20.30 -5.86
CA ASP A 220 17.09 20.13 -5.48
C ASP A 220 17.41 18.66 -5.13
N TRP A 221 16.54 18.00 -4.34
CA TRP A 221 16.73 16.61 -3.91
C TRP A 221 16.72 15.60 -5.05
N VAL A 222 15.92 15.81 -6.10
CA VAL A 222 15.81 14.90 -7.26
C VAL A 222 16.71 15.30 -8.45
N ALA A 223 17.56 16.32 -8.29
CA ALA A 223 18.39 16.86 -9.37
C ALA A 223 19.41 15.85 -9.94
N VAL A 224 19.81 14.84 -9.16
CA VAL A 224 20.81 13.82 -9.55
C VAL A 224 20.18 12.42 -9.52
N PHE A 225 19.40 12.08 -10.55
CA PHE A 225 18.84 10.73 -10.70
C PHE A 225 19.95 9.66 -10.68
N PRO A 226 19.80 8.53 -9.95
CA PRO A 226 18.59 8.01 -9.28
C PRO A 226 18.34 8.47 -7.83
N LEU A 227 19.16 9.38 -7.27
CA LEU A 227 18.94 9.90 -5.92
C LEU A 227 17.67 10.77 -5.86
N GLY A 228 17.16 10.95 -4.65
CA GLY A 228 16.05 11.85 -4.34
C GLY A 228 15.08 11.25 -3.35
N VAL A 229 13.84 11.73 -3.36
CA VAL A 229 12.75 11.24 -2.52
C VAL A 229 11.48 11.08 -3.32
N ASP A 230 10.65 10.14 -2.89
CA ASP A 230 9.29 10.00 -3.37
C ASP A 230 8.35 10.72 -2.39
N LEU A 231 7.37 11.49 -2.90
CA LEU A 231 6.35 12.12 -2.06
C LEU A 231 5.06 11.33 -2.09
N ILE A 232 4.40 11.22 -0.94
CA ILE A 232 2.99 10.88 -0.81
C ILE A 232 2.30 12.11 -0.22
N LEU A 233 1.41 12.74 -0.99
CA LEU A 233 0.55 13.80 -0.47
C LEU A 233 -0.71 13.16 0.10
N CYS A 234 -1.14 13.59 1.28
CA CYS A 234 -2.23 12.98 2.03
C CYS A 234 -3.16 14.05 2.60
N ASP A 235 -4.47 13.93 2.39
CA ASP A 235 -5.48 14.81 3.00
C ASP A 235 -6.44 14.02 3.91
N SER A 236 -7.55 14.63 4.30
CA SER A 236 -8.58 13.99 5.14
C SER A 236 -9.41 12.89 4.45
N ARG A 237 -9.31 12.75 3.12
CA ARG A 237 -10.15 11.87 2.29
C ARG A 237 -9.34 10.81 1.54
N GLY A 238 -8.09 11.08 1.21
CA GLY A 238 -7.29 10.24 0.33
C GLY A 238 -5.85 10.69 0.21
N PHE A 239 -5.17 10.16 -0.82
CA PHE A 239 -3.76 10.39 -1.05
C PHE A 239 -3.40 10.31 -2.54
N THR A 240 -2.22 10.80 -2.88
CA THR A 240 -1.58 10.59 -4.18
C THR A 240 -0.07 10.46 -4.01
N ALA A 241 0.61 9.88 -4.99
CA ALA A 241 2.06 9.69 -4.99
C ALA A 241 2.71 10.47 -6.15
N LEU A 242 3.90 11.01 -5.87
CA LEU A 242 4.77 11.72 -6.80
C LEU A 242 6.19 11.15 -6.65
N PRO A 243 6.50 10.01 -7.32
CA PRO A 243 7.85 9.44 -7.37
C PRO A 243 8.89 10.47 -7.82
N ARG A 244 10.17 10.28 -7.50
CA ARG A 244 11.26 11.21 -7.86
C ARG A 244 11.38 11.49 -9.37
N THR A 245 10.92 10.56 -10.20
CA THR A 245 10.87 10.67 -11.67
C THR A 245 9.72 11.54 -12.20
N THR A 246 8.76 11.95 -11.36
CA THR A 246 7.70 12.87 -11.76
C THR A 246 8.25 14.29 -11.87
N HIS A 247 8.13 14.87 -13.06
CA HIS A 247 8.37 16.30 -13.28
C HIS A 247 7.16 17.09 -12.78
N ILE A 248 7.43 18.18 -12.05
CA ILE A 248 6.41 19.03 -11.44
C ILE A 248 6.67 20.47 -11.87
N GLU A 249 5.72 21.06 -12.57
CA GLU A 249 5.70 22.48 -12.92
C GLU A 249 4.59 23.17 -12.11
N LEU A 250 4.87 24.37 -11.59
CA LEU A 250 3.84 25.22 -11.01
C LEU A 250 3.09 25.95 -12.13
N GLU A 251 1.79 25.70 -12.25
CA GLU A 251 0.91 26.48 -13.11
C GLU A 251 0.48 27.74 -12.35
N VAL A 252 1.00 28.89 -12.79
CA VAL A 252 0.56 30.21 -12.30
C VAL A 252 -0.81 30.52 -12.91
N CYS A 253 -1.76 30.91 -12.05
CA CYS A 253 -3.09 31.38 -12.46
C CYS A 253 -3.08 32.84 -12.94
#